data_AF-A0A930DN35-F1
#
_entry.id   AF-A0A930DN35-F1
#
_cell.length_a   1.000
_cell.length_b   1.000
_cell.length_c   1.000
_cell.angle_alpha   90.00
_cell.angle_beta   90.00
_cell.angle_gamma   90.00
#
_symmetry.space_group_name_H-M   'P 1'
#
loop_
_entity.id
_entity.type
_entity.pdbx_description
1 polymer ?
#
loop_
_entity_poly.entity_id
_entity_poly.type
_entity_poly.pdbx_seq_one_letter_code
_entity_poly.pdbx_strand_id
1 'polypeptide(L)'
;MRLSKKMRFGARAKEYIPYLMQNLREGHIVPMCYIVYSGYGKNLYEFYPSSMLKIGNFPRKEDEILGIAYGYKDALKLVACMVEESLKGEGICC
;
A
#
# COMPACT_ATOMS: atom_id res chain seq x y z
N MET A 1 -10.64 -7.41 4.11
CA MET A 1 -9.35 -6.99 3.52
C MET A 1 -9.11 -7.78 2.25
N ARG A 2 -9.02 -7.13 1.09
CA ARG A 2 -8.72 -7.78 -0.19
C ARG A 2 -7.27 -7.44 -0.58
N LEU A 3 -6.47 -8.45 -0.86
CA LEU A 3 -5.05 -8.29 -1.20
C LEU A 3 -4.86 -8.50 -2.70
N SER A 4 -4.08 -7.64 -3.35
CA SER A 4 -3.80 -7.80 -4.77
C SER A 4 -2.96 -9.04 -5.03
N LYS A 5 -3.19 -9.70 -6.17
CA LYS A 5 -2.34 -10.82 -6.64
C LYS A 5 -0.91 -10.36 -6.94
N LYS A 6 -0.73 -9.09 -7.31
CA LYS A 6 0.56 -8.46 -7.60
C LYS A 6 0.98 -7.52 -6.47
N MET A 7 0.73 -7.92 -5.23
CA MET A 7 1.02 -7.08 -4.07
C MET A 7 2.50 -6.72 -4.00
N ARG A 8 2.77 -5.41 -3.84
CA ARG A 8 4.13 -4.88 -3.81
C ARG A 8 4.53 -4.56 -2.36
N PHE A 9 5.82 -4.66 -2.09
CA PHE A 9 6.36 -4.38 -0.77
C PHE A 9 7.47 -3.34 -0.88
N GLY A 10 7.45 -2.37 0.03
CA GLY A 10 8.56 -1.46 0.23
C GLY A 10 9.83 -2.24 0.61
N ALA A 11 10.99 -1.65 0.35
CA ALA A 11 12.27 -2.33 0.57
C ALA A 11 12.43 -2.74 2.03
N ARG A 12 12.06 -1.86 2.96
CA ARG A 12 12.10 -2.17 4.39
C ARG A 12 10.99 -3.13 4.78
N ALA A 13 9.78 -3.00 4.23
CA ALA A 13 8.70 -3.94 4.51
C ALA A 13 9.03 -5.40 4.14
N LYS A 14 9.87 -5.62 3.12
CA LYS A 14 10.31 -6.98 2.71
C LYS A 14 10.98 -7.76 3.83
N GLU A 15 11.67 -7.08 4.74
CA GLU A 15 12.34 -7.70 5.90
C GLU A 15 11.33 -8.21 6.95
N TYR A 16 10.10 -7.71 6.93
CA TYR A 16 9.08 -7.96 7.97
C TYR A 16 7.79 -8.55 7.40
N ILE A 17 7.77 -9.09 6.17
CA ILE A 17 6.55 -9.58 5.51
C ILE A 17 5.74 -10.53 6.41
N PRO A 18 6.32 -11.58 7.03
CA PRO A 18 5.54 -12.49 7.86
C PRO A 18 4.81 -11.77 9.00
N TYR A 19 5.54 -10.90 9.72
CA TYR A 19 5.02 -10.11 10.84
C TYR A 19 3.92 -9.14 10.40
N LEU A 20 4.17 -8.37 9.33
CA LEU A 20 3.22 -7.38 8.81
C LEU A 20 1.93 -8.07 8.34
N MET A 21 2.06 -9.14 7.56
CA MET A 21 0.90 -9.84 7.00
C MET A 21 0.06 -10.54 8.07
N GLN A 22 0.70 -11.15 9.08
CA GLN A 22 -0.01 -11.77 10.19
C GLN A 22 -0.84 -10.73 10.94
N ASN A 23 -0.21 -9.64 11.40
CA ASN A 23 -0.88 -8.61 12.17
C ASN A 23 -2.00 -7.92 11.39
N LEU A 24 -1.78 -7.62 10.10
CA LEU A 24 -2.83 -7.02 9.26
C LEU A 24 -4.04 -7.95 9.07
N ARG A 25 -3.82 -9.27 8.94
CA ARG A 25 -4.90 -10.27 8.84
C ARG A 25 -5.67 -10.43 10.14
N GLU A 26 -4.97 -10.37 11.27
CA GLU A 26 -5.56 -10.38 12.61
C GLU A 26 -6.24 -9.05 12.97
N GLY A 27 -6.10 -8.02 12.11
CA GLY A 27 -6.67 -6.71 12.31
C GLY A 27 -5.95 -5.90 13.40
N HIS A 28 -4.71 -6.25 13.73
CA HIS A 28 -3.88 -5.47 14.65
C HIS A 28 -3.35 -4.21 13.97
N ILE A 29 -3.21 -3.13 14.76
CA ILE A 29 -2.54 -1.92 14.30
C ILE A 29 -1.04 -2.19 14.35
N VAL A 30 -0.37 -2.05 13.21
CA VAL A 30 1.09 -2.12 13.15
C VAL A 30 1.63 -0.69 13.05
N PRO A 31 2.35 -0.18 14.07
CA PRO A 31 2.99 1.12 14.02
C PRO A 31 3.86 1.24 12.78
N MET A 32 3.88 2.40 12.14
CA MET A 32 4.70 2.65 10.94
C MET A 32 4.38 1.78 9.71
N CYS A 33 3.40 0.88 9.76
CA CYS A 33 2.92 0.19 8.57
C CYS A 33 2.01 1.11 7.76
N TYR A 34 2.29 1.24 6.47
CA TYR A 34 1.48 1.98 5.51
C TYR A 34 0.96 1.04 4.44
N ILE A 35 -0.28 1.27 4.02
CA ILE A 35 -1.01 0.44 3.07
C ILE A 35 -1.30 1.30 1.85
N VAL A 36 -0.95 0.78 0.67
CA VAL A 36 -1.12 1.44 -0.62
C VAL A 36 -2.36 0.92 -1.31
N TYR A 37 -3.16 1.83 -1.87
CA TYR A 37 -4.38 1.59 -2.62
C TYR A 37 -4.32 2.30 -3.98
N SER A 38 -5.24 1.96 -4.87
CA SER A 38 -5.53 2.79 -6.04
C SER A 38 -6.01 4.16 -5.59
N GLY A 39 -5.51 5.22 -6.22
CA GLY A 39 -5.92 6.58 -5.86
C GLY A 39 -7.34 6.90 -6.33
N TYR A 40 -7.92 7.94 -5.72
CA TYR A 40 -9.22 8.45 -6.11
C TYR A 40 -9.09 9.75 -6.92
N GLY A 41 -10.04 10.00 -7.83
CA GLY A 41 -10.05 11.20 -8.67
C GLY A 41 -8.82 11.27 -9.59
N LYS A 42 -7.94 12.25 -9.35
CA LYS A 42 -6.71 12.46 -10.15
C LYS A 42 -5.48 11.72 -9.61
N ASN A 43 -5.58 11.09 -8.43
CA ASN A 43 -4.47 10.36 -7.84
C ASN A 43 -4.34 8.98 -8.49
N LEU A 44 -3.13 8.60 -8.90
CA LEU A 44 -2.85 7.23 -9.36
C LEU A 44 -2.86 6.24 -8.19
N TYR A 45 -2.26 6.64 -7.07
CA TYR A 45 -2.14 5.84 -5.86
C TYR A 45 -2.29 6.72 -4.63
N GLU A 46 -2.79 6.12 -3.56
CA GLU A 46 -2.86 6.73 -2.23
C GLU A 46 -2.30 5.74 -1.21
N PHE A 47 -1.73 6.25 -0.12
CA PHE A 47 -1.27 5.40 0.97
C PHE A 47 -1.61 5.98 2.32
N TYR A 48 -1.96 5.09 3.24
CA TYR A 48 -2.49 5.45 4.55
C TYR A 48 -1.84 4.59 5.64
N PRO A 49 -1.70 5.10 6.87
CA PRO A 49 -1.23 4.27 7.98
C PRO A 49 -2.21 3.13 8.25
N SER A 50 -1.69 1.96 8.66
CA SER A 50 -2.50 0.75 8.90
C SER A 50 -3.59 0.94 9.97
N SER A 51 -3.44 1.93 10.85
CA SER A 51 -4.47 2.32 11.82
C SER A 51 -5.79 2.76 11.16
N MET A 52 -5.75 3.24 9.92
CA MET A 52 -6.95 3.64 9.18
C MET A 52 -7.89 2.46 8.90
N LEU A 53 -7.37 1.22 8.90
CA LEU A 53 -8.19 0.00 8.77
C LEU A 53 -9.24 -0.16 9.89
N LYS A 54 -9.11 0.60 11.00
CA LYS A 54 -10.07 0.58 12.11
C LYS A 54 -11.25 1.52 11.89
N ILE A 55 -11.22 2.37 10.87
CA ILE A 55 -12.32 3.28 10.56
C ILE A 55 -13.36 2.49 9.77
N GLY A 56 -14.63 2.50 10.22
CA GLY A 56 -15.67 1.63 9.66
C GLY A 56 -15.91 1.76 8.16
N ASN A 57 -15.59 2.92 7.57
CA ASN A 57 -15.77 3.21 6.15
C ASN A 57 -14.44 3.19 5.36
N PHE A 58 -13.35 2.71 5.96
CA PHE A 58 -12.04 2.66 5.30
C PHE A 58 -11.27 1.38 5.62
N PRO A 59 -10.69 0.69 4.61
CA PRO A 59 -10.83 0.94 3.18
C PRO A 59 -12.25 0.58 2.71
N ARG A 60 -12.67 1.08 1.55
CA ARG A 60 -13.99 0.73 0.98
C ARG A 60 -14.04 -0.76 0.67
N LYS A 61 -15.24 -1.33 0.57
CA LYS A 61 -15.43 -2.78 0.36
C LYS A 61 -14.76 -3.27 -0.93
N GLU A 62 -14.73 -2.41 -1.94
CA GLU A 62 -14.16 -2.61 -3.26
C GLU A 62 -12.64 -2.39 -3.34
N ASP A 63 -12.05 -1.69 -2.35
CA ASP A 63 -10.64 -1.33 -2.38
C ASP A 63 -9.75 -2.57 -2.19
N GLU A 64 -8.77 -2.71 -3.07
CA GLU A 64 -7.74 -3.74 -3.02
C GLU A 64 -6.43 -3.14 -2.49
N ILE A 65 -5.82 -3.82 -1.52
CA ILE A 65 -4.48 -3.45 -1.05
C ILE A 65 -3.47 -3.82 -2.14
N LEU A 66 -2.84 -2.80 -2.70
CA LEU A 66 -1.86 -2.92 -3.78
C LEU A 66 -0.43 -3.07 -3.25
N GLY A 67 -0.16 -2.54 -2.07
CA GLY A 67 1.16 -2.68 -1.46
C GLY A 67 1.23 -2.34 0.01
N ILE A 68 2.32 -2.75 0.64
CA ILE A 68 2.61 -2.54 2.06
C ILE A 68 4.02 -1.98 2.19
N ALA A 69 4.17 -0.94 3.00
CA ALA A 69 5.46 -0.32 3.30
C ALA A 69 5.66 -0.16 4.81
N TYR A 70 6.93 -0.12 5.25
CA TYR A 70 7.28 0.01 6.65
C TYR A 70 8.10 1.27 6.90
N GLY A 71 7.43 2.28 7.44
CA GLY A 71 7.90 3.65 7.60
C GLY A 71 7.52 4.54 6.43
N TYR A 72 7.33 5.83 6.72
CA TYR A 72 6.84 6.81 5.74
C TYR A 72 7.74 6.94 4.50
N LYS A 73 9.07 6.96 4.71
CA LYS A 73 10.06 7.00 3.60
C LYS A 73 9.97 5.77 2.70
N ASP A 74 9.70 4.60 3.27
CA ASP A 74 9.55 3.36 2.50
C ASP A 74 8.25 3.41 1.68
N ALA A 75 7.17 3.96 2.24
CA ALA A 75 5.90 4.17 1.56
C ALA A 75 6.03 5.13 0.36
N LEU A 76 6.68 6.28 0.56
CA LEU A 76 6.94 7.24 -0.52
C LEU A 76 7.71 6.62 -1.67
N LYS A 77 8.78 5.86 -1.36
CA LYS A 77 9.57 5.18 -2.39
C LYS A 77 8.77 4.12 -3.13
N LEU A 78 8.01 3.31 -2.42
CA LEU A 78 7.15 2.29 -3.02
C LEU A 78 6.16 2.90 -4.00
N VAL A 79 5.45 3.95 -3.57
CA VAL A 79 4.46 4.64 -4.41
C VAL A 79 5.13 5.35 -5.59
N ALA A 80 6.28 6.00 -5.40
CA ALA A 80 7.02 6.61 -6.49
C ALA A 80 7.40 5.59 -7.58
N CYS A 81 7.91 4.42 -7.19
CA CYS A 81 8.21 3.35 -8.15
C CYS A 81 6.96 2.82 -8.85
N MET A 82 5.83 2.69 -8.14
CA MET A 82 4.56 2.29 -8.74
C MET A 82 4.04 3.33 -9.76
N VAL A 83 4.14 4.62 -9.44
CA VAL A 83 3.78 5.70 -10.36
C VAL A 83 4.67 5.66 -11.60
N GLU A 84 5.99 5.57 -11.42
CA GLU A 84 6.94 5.54 -12.54
C GLU A 84 6.67 4.36 -13.48
N GLU A 85 6.41 3.17 -12.93
CA GLU A 85 6.06 1.99 -13.72
C GLU A 85 4.73 2.14 -14.48
N SER A 86 3.71 2.73 -13.86
CA SER A 86 2.44 3.00 -14.54
C SER A 86 2.60 3.99 -15.68
N LEU A 87 3.33 5.09 -15.45
CA LEU A 87 3.57 6.10 -16.48
C LEU A 87 4.45 5.56 -17.62
N LYS A 88 5.41 4.69 -17.32
CA LYS A 88 6.19 3.97 -18.36
C LYS A 88 5.30 3.01 -19.16
N GLY A 89 4.42 2.27 -18.48
CA GLY A 89 3.46 1.36 -19.13
C GLY A 89 2.48 2.09 -20.05
N GLU A 90 2.14 3.34 -19.74
CA GLU A 90 1.29 4.22 -20.54
C GLU A 90 2.04 5.00 -21.63
N GLY A 91 3.37 4.86 -21.71
CA GLY A 91 4.21 5.59 -22.68
C GLY A 91 4.38 7.08 -22.37
N ILE A 92 4.06 7.51 -21.15
CA ILE A 92 4.16 8.92 -20.70
C ILE A 92 5.57 9.24 -20.21
N CYS A 93 6.28 8.26 -19.63
CA CYS A 93 7.67 8.42 -19.18
C CYS A 93 8.61 7.61 -20.09
N CYS A 94 9.55 8.32 -20.74
CA CYS A 94 10.61 7.74 -21.58
C CYS A 94 11.79 7.27 -20.73
#